data_AF-A0A956K5H5-F1
#
_entry.id   AF-A0A956K5H5-F1
#
_cell.length_a   1.000
_cell.length_b   1.000
_cell.length_c   1.000
_cell.angle_alpha   90.00
_cell.angle_beta   90.00
_cell.angle_gamma   90.00
#
_symmetry.space_group_name_H-M   'P 1'
#
loop_
_entity.id
_entity.type
_entity.pdbx_description
1 polymer ?
#
loop_
_entity_poly.entity_id
_entity_poly.type
_entity_poly.pdbx_seq_one_letter_code
_entity_poly.pdbx_strand_id
1 'polypeptide(L)'
;MGQRRLEADRCEGCGLHRPLCACDERPALTLRTRVLVVQNNKERGKPTSTGRMIVQVLKNGGLIYYGARDQPWDGAALTLPEHDYFLIFPRVDDPEGPAPRPAPLLTAERIAARRAAWPEATPTLVILDGTWAQCARMSRRIPALAAMPAYALPPGPLGH
;
A
#
# COMPACT_ATOMS: atom_id res chain seq x y z
N MET A 1 26.31 -14.67 -14.19
CA MET A 1 25.73 -15.24 -12.96
C MET A 1 26.02 -14.27 -11.81
N GLY A 2 25.11 -13.33 -11.54
CA GLY A 2 25.36 -12.24 -10.59
C GLY A 2 25.29 -12.73 -9.16
N GLN A 3 26.44 -12.84 -8.49
CA GLN A 3 26.48 -13.06 -7.05
C GLN A 3 25.82 -11.84 -6.37
N ARG A 4 24.64 -12.04 -5.79
CA ARG A 4 23.99 -11.07 -4.91
C ARG A 4 24.90 -10.91 -3.68
N ARG A 5 25.84 -9.95 -3.73
CA ARG A 5 26.61 -9.55 -2.54
C ARG A 5 25.63 -8.99 -1.52
N LEU A 6 25.30 -9.81 -0.53
CA LEU A 6 24.49 -9.44 0.63
C LEU A 6 25.17 -8.32 1.46
N GLU A 7 26.47 -8.10 1.26
CA GLU A 7 27.35 -7.19 2.03
C GLU A 7 27.59 -5.82 1.38
N ALA A 8 26.87 -5.47 0.32
CA ALA A 8 27.08 -4.17 -0.29
C ALA A 8 26.51 -3.07 0.61
N ASP A 9 27.31 -2.05 0.91
CA ASP A 9 26.91 -0.86 1.69
C ASP A 9 25.68 -0.18 1.05
N ARG A 10 24.60 -0.04 1.83
CA ARG A 10 23.29 0.47 1.39
C ARG A 10 22.93 1.72 2.15
N CYS A 11 22.25 2.64 1.48
CA CYS A 11 21.64 3.80 2.12
C CYS A 11 20.55 3.35 3.09
N GLU A 12 20.62 3.80 4.36
CA GLU A 12 19.59 3.52 5.36
C GLU A 12 18.24 4.18 5.04
N GLY A 13 18.25 5.27 4.26
CA GLY A 13 17.06 5.92 3.74
C GLY A 13 16.40 5.12 2.62
N CYS A 14 16.95 5.18 1.41
CA CYS A 14 16.30 4.59 0.22
C CYS A 14 16.55 3.08 0.03
N GLY A 15 17.50 2.47 0.75
CA GLY A 15 17.85 1.05 0.58
C GLY A 15 18.70 0.72 -0.66
N LEU A 16 18.94 1.70 -1.54
CA LEU A 16 19.84 1.53 -2.69
C LEU A 16 21.30 1.43 -2.25
N HIS A 17 22.16 0.92 -3.14
CA HIS A 17 23.61 0.99 -2.94
C HIS A 17 24.03 2.44 -2.75
N ARG A 18 24.97 2.73 -1.82
CA ARG A 18 25.36 4.12 -1.52
C ARG A 18 25.71 4.97 -2.76
N PRO A 19 26.46 4.46 -3.76
CA PRO A 19 26.76 5.25 -4.97
C PRO A 19 25.54 5.59 -5.84
N LEU A 20 24.41 4.89 -5.63
CA LEU A 20 23.13 5.09 -6.32
C LEU A 20 22.07 5.68 -5.37
N CYS A 21 22.50 6.32 -4.27
CA CYS A 21 21.58 6.94 -3.33
C CYS A 21 20.76 8.02 -4.03
N ALA A 22 19.43 7.87 -4.01
CA ALA A 22 18.50 8.85 -4.57
C ALA A 22 17.80 9.68 -3.48
N CYS A 23 18.33 9.69 -2.24
CA CYS A 23 17.63 10.33 -1.13
C CYS A 23 17.45 11.84 -1.30
N ASP A 24 18.43 12.50 -1.92
CA ASP A 24 18.43 13.95 -2.16
C ASP A 24 17.61 14.33 -3.40
N GLU A 25 17.27 13.36 -4.26
CA GLU A 25 16.43 13.58 -5.45
C GLU A 25 14.93 13.42 -5.16
N ARG A 26 14.55 12.96 -3.95
CA ARG A 26 13.15 12.73 -3.61
C ARG A 26 12.41 14.06 -3.43
N PRO A 27 11.29 14.28 -4.12
CA PRO A 27 10.44 15.43 -3.84
C PRO A 27 9.69 15.24 -2.52
N ALA A 28 9.37 16.34 -1.85
CA ALA A 28 8.43 16.36 -0.73
C ALA A 28 7.05 16.80 -1.24
N LEU A 29 6.12 15.85 -1.36
CA LEU A 29 4.79 16.07 -1.91
C LEU A 29 3.74 16.12 -0.79
N THR A 30 2.77 17.02 -0.94
CA THR A 30 1.57 17.08 -0.09
C THR A 30 0.37 16.82 -0.96
N LEU A 31 -0.34 15.73 -0.69
CA LEU A 31 -1.54 15.36 -1.43
C LEU A 31 -2.78 15.60 -0.56
N ARG A 32 -3.90 15.95 -1.20
CA ARG A 32 -5.21 15.94 -0.51
C ARG A 32 -5.65 14.53 -0.15
N THR A 33 -5.22 13.55 -0.93
CA THR A 33 -5.48 12.13 -0.70
C THR A 33 -4.34 11.56 0.16
N ARG A 34 -4.68 10.90 1.27
CA ARG A 34 -3.73 10.13 2.08
C ARG A 34 -3.42 8.80 1.39
N VAL A 35 -2.17 8.34 1.51
CA VAL A 35 -1.75 7.03 1.01
C VAL A 35 -1.19 6.22 2.17
N LEU A 36 -1.81 5.06 2.42
CA LEU A 36 -1.36 4.08 3.41
C LEU A 36 -0.91 2.82 2.70
N VAL A 37 0.28 2.34 3.05
CA VAL A 37 0.78 1.04 2.58
C VAL A 37 0.73 0.06 3.75
N VAL A 38 0.03 -1.05 3.55
CA VAL A 38 0.10 -2.20 4.46
C VAL A 38 1.04 -3.21 3.84
N GLN A 39 2.22 -3.33 4.42
CA GLN A 39 3.30 -4.13 3.88
C GLN A 39 3.50 -5.41 4.68
N ASN A 40 3.61 -6.55 3.98
CA ASN A 40 4.00 -7.79 4.62
C ASN A 40 5.42 -7.68 5.20
N ASN A 41 5.64 -8.16 6.42
CA ASN A 41 6.94 -8.05 7.09
C ASN A 41 8.10 -8.74 6.31
N LYS A 42 7.80 -9.70 5.42
CA LYS A 42 8.81 -10.30 4.53
C LYS A 42 9.38 -9.33 3.48
N GLU A 43 8.65 -8.25 3.18
CA GLU A 43 9.11 -7.18 2.29
C GLU A 43 9.98 -6.15 3.01
N ARG A 44 9.89 -6.09 4.35
CA ARG A 44 10.54 -5.06 5.17
C ARG A 44 12.03 -4.94 4.91
N GLY A 45 12.74 -6.04 4.65
CA GLY A 45 14.19 -6.04 4.41
C GLY A 45 14.60 -5.90 2.94
N LYS A 46 13.66 -5.82 1.99
CA LYS A 46 14.00 -5.81 0.56
C LYS A 46 14.51 -4.42 0.13
N PRO A 47 15.71 -4.33 -0.47
CA PRO A 47 16.33 -3.06 -0.86
C PRO A 47 15.49 -2.20 -1.82
N THR A 48 14.68 -2.84 -2.66
CA THR A 48 13.86 -2.19 -3.69
C THR A 48 12.39 -2.10 -3.30
N SER A 49 12.06 -2.21 -2.01
CA SER A 49 10.68 -2.08 -1.56
C SER A 49 10.19 -0.63 -1.73
N THR A 50 9.34 -0.41 -2.71
CA THR A 50 8.73 0.89 -3.03
C THR A 50 7.88 1.44 -1.89
N GLY A 51 7.38 0.59 -0.99
CA GLY A 51 6.61 1.01 0.18
C GLY A 51 7.36 1.99 1.09
N ARG A 52 8.69 1.84 1.21
CA ARG A 52 9.53 2.79 1.99
C ARG A 52 9.60 4.17 1.34
N MET A 53 9.56 4.24 0.01
CA MET A 53 9.68 5.50 -0.72
C MET A 53 8.41 6.36 -0.55
N ILE A 54 7.24 5.73 -0.41
CA ILE A 54 5.97 6.44 -0.22
C ILE A 54 6.00 7.36 1.01
N VAL A 55 6.46 6.85 2.16
CA VAL A 55 6.55 7.65 3.40
C VAL A 55 7.68 8.68 3.39
N GLN A 56 8.62 8.55 2.45
CA GLN A 56 9.72 9.50 2.28
C GLN A 56 9.37 10.64 1.33
N VAL A 57 8.41 10.41 0.42
CA VAL A 57 7.98 11.37 -0.60
C VAL A 57 6.68 12.07 -0.21
N LEU A 58 5.71 11.37 0.40
CA LEU A 58 4.41 11.92 0.76
C LEU A 58 4.38 12.35 2.23
N LYS A 59 4.16 13.64 2.50
CA LYS A 59 4.05 14.16 3.88
C LYS A 59 2.91 13.52 4.67
N ASN A 60 1.83 13.17 3.99
CA ASN A 60 0.69 12.47 4.56
C ASN A 60 0.70 10.97 4.24
N GLY A 61 1.83 10.40 3.82
CA GLY A 61 1.98 8.96 3.63
C GLY A 61 2.04 8.19 4.94
N GLY A 62 1.73 6.89 4.90
CA GLY A 62 1.94 5.98 6.03
C GLY A 62 2.34 4.58 5.57
N LEU A 63 3.12 3.90 6.40
CA LEU A 63 3.57 2.52 6.18
C LEU A 63 3.31 1.71 7.46
N ILE A 64 2.59 0.59 7.31
CA ILE A 64 2.19 -0.30 8.39
C ILE A 64 2.71 -1.70 8.07
N TYR A 65 3.40 -2.32 9.02
CA TYR A 65 3.95 -3.66 8.83
C TYR A 65 3.01 -4.75 9.38
N TYR A 66 2.68 -5.74 8.57
CA TYR A 66 1.86 -6.89 8.96
C TYR A 66 2.67 -8.18 9.06
N GLY A 67 2.44 -8.96 10.11
CA GLY A 67 3.02 -10.31 10.27
C GLY A 67 4.43 -10.33 10.86
N ALA A 68 4.86 -9.27 11.56
CA ALA A 68 5.98 -9.34 12.49
C ALA A 68 5.62 -10.24 13.68
N ARG A 69 6.56 -11.07 14.13
CA ARG A 69 6.31 -12.04 15.24
C ARG A 69 6.52 -11.42 16.62
N ASP A 70 7.34 -10.40 16.66
CA ASP A 70 7.93 -9.74 17.82
C ASP A 70 7.35 -8.33 18.06
N GLN A 71 6.42 -7.89 17.22
CA GLN A 71 5.78 -6.58 17.32
C GLN A 71 4.26 -6.74 17.32
N PRO A 72 3.54 -6.09 18.25
CA PRO A 72 2.09 -6.07 18.19
C PRO A 72 1.63 -5.39 16.89
N TRP A 73 0.57 -5.93 16.30
CA TRP A 73 -0.06 -5.32 15.14
C TRP A 73 -0.76 -4.01 15.56
N ASP A 74 -0.39 -2.91 14.92
CA ASP A 74 -1.08 -1.63 15.03
C ASP A 74 -1.78 -1.30 13.70
N GLY A 75 -3.12 -1.34 13.73
CA GLY A 75 -3.98 -1.02 12.60
C GLY A 75 -4.74 0.29 12.76
N ALA A 76 -4.44 1.13 13.76
CA ALA A 76 -5.26 2.30 14.09
C ALA A 76 -5.44 3.27 12.92
N ALA A 77 -4.40 3.44 12.10
CA ALA A 77 -4.45 4.29 10.91
C ALA A 77 -5.44 3.79 9.83
N LEU A 78 -5.95 2.56 9.92
CA LEU A 78 -6.93 1.97 9.00
C LEU A 78 -8.39 2.18 9.45
N THR A 79 -8.62 2.82 10.60
CA THR A 79 -9.96 2.93 11.22
C THR A 79 -10.29 4.34 11.71
N LEU A 80 -9.62 5.36 11.16
CA LEU A 80 -9.89 6.76 11.52
C LEU A 80 -11.27 7.18 10.98
N PRO A 81 -12.18 7.71 11.82
CA PRO A 81 -13.56 7.99 11.42
C PRO A 81 -13.68 9.11 10.37
N GLU A 82 -12.73 10.03 10.31
CA GLU A 82 -12.67 11.16 9.40
C GLU A 82 -12.08 10.81 8.01
N HIS A 83 -11.84 9.52 7.75
CA HIS A 83 -11.21 9.05 6.52
C HIS A 83 -12.17 8.26 5.63
N ASP A 84 -12.19 8.61 4.35
CA ASP A 84 -12.91 7.87 3.31
C ASP A 84 -11.97 6.86 2.66
N TYR A 85 -12.03 5.60 3.11
CA TYR A 85 -11.05 4.57 2.71
C TYR A 85 -11.38 3.87 1.39
N PHE A 86 -10.33 3.66 0.59
CA PHE A 86 -10.34 2.93 -0.68
C PHE A 86 -9.21 1.89 -0.66
N LEU A 87 -9.55 0.62 -0.50
CA LEU A 87 -8.57 -0.46 -0.65
C LEU A 87 -8.36 -0.74 -2.14
N ILE A 88 -7.15 -0.52 -2.65
CA ILE A 88 -6.79 -0.84 -4.03
C ILE A 88 -6.30 -2.28 -4.07
N PHE A 89 -7.25 -3.18 -4.34
CA PHE A 89 -6.98 -4.61 -4.38
C PHE A 89 -8.09 -5.35 -5.16
N PRO A 90 -7.78 -5.92 -6.33
CA PRO A 90 -8.77 -6.60 -7.14
C PRO A 90 -9.09 -7.94 -6.48
N ARG A 91 -10.12 -7.99 -5.62
CA ARG A 91 -10.61 -9.20 -4.93
C ARG A 91 -11.26 -10.21 -5.87
N VAL A 92 -10.60 -10.53 -6.98
CA VAL A 92 -10.95 -11.59 -7.92
C VAL A 92 -9.89 -12.68 -7.71
N ASP A 93 -10.32 -13.90 -7.43
CA ASP A 93 -9.45 -15.07 -7.33
C ASP A 93 -8.44 -15.05 -6.17
N ASP A 94 -8.91 -15.11 -4.92
CA ASP A 94 -8.03 -15.39 -3.77
C ASP A 94 -7.59 -16.87 -3.81
N PRO A 95 -6.29 -17.17 -4.06
CA PRO A 95 -5.81 -18.55 -4.12
C PRO A 95 -5.87 -19.27 -2.77
N GLU A 96 -6.13 -18.56 -1.67
CA GLU A 96 -6.19 -19.10 -0.30
C GLU A 96 -7.62 -19.14 0.29
N GLY A 97 -8.67 -18.87 -0.48
CA GLY A 97 -10.07 -18.99 -0.03
C GLY A 97 -11.06 -18.10 -0.78
N PRO A 98 -12.36 -18.11 -0.42
CA PRO A 98 -13.34 -17.22 -1.04
C PRO A 98 -13.04 -15.76 -0.70
N ALA A 99 -12.84 -14.93 -1.72
CA ALA A 99 -12.68 -13.50 -1.56
C ALA A 99 -13.96 -12.88 -0.97
N PRO A 100 -13.88 -11.88 -0.05
CA PRO A 100 -15.05 -11.35 0.66
C PRO A 100 -16.16 -10.79 -0.26
N ARG A 101 -15.78 -10.27 -1.43
CA ARG A 101 -16.63 -9.86 -2.57
C ARG A 101 -15.71 -9.42 -3.71
N PRO A 102 -16.00 -9.73 -4.99
CA PRO A 102 -15.30 -9.14 -6.13
C PRO A 102 -15.27 -7.62 -6.04
N ALA A 103 -14.06 -7.05 -6.17
CA ALA A 103 -13.86 -5.61 -6.11
C ALA A 103 -14.32 -4.96 -7.42
N PRO A 104 -15.28 -4.01 -7.39
CA PRO A 104 -15.67 -3.28 -8.59
C PRO A 104 -14.52 -2.40 -9.10
N LEU A 105 -14.59 -2.00 -10.37
CA LEU A 105 -13.67 -1.01 -10.92
C LEU A 105 -13.78 0.33 -10.19
N LEU A 106 -12.65 0.95 -9.90
CA LEU A 106 -12.57 2.33 -9.42
C LEU A 106 -12.70 3.28 -10.61
N THR A 107 -13.85 3.94 -10.73
CA THR A 107 -14.12 4.90 -11.81
C THR A 107 -14.16 6.34 -11.27
N ALA A 108 -14.02 7.31 -12.17
CA ALA A 108 -14.09 8.73 -11.82
C ALA A 108 -15.45 9.07 -11.19
N GLU A 109 -16.54 8.49 -11.69
CA GLU A 109 -17.90 8.70 -11.19
C GLU A 109 -18.04 8.17 -9.76
N ARG A 110 -17.46 7.01 -9.45
CA ARG A 110 -17.47 6.45 -8.08
C ARG A 110 -16.67 7.32 -7.11
N ILE A 111 -15.53 7.84 -7.55
CA ILE A 111 -14.73 8.79 -6.74
C ILE A 111 -15.52 10.07 -6.49
N ALA A 112 -16.16 10.63 -7.53
CA ALA A 112 -16.97 11.85 -7.42
C ALA A 112 -18.18 11.65 -6.49
N ALA A 113 -18.90 10.54 -6.64
CA ALA A 113 -20.04 10.20 -5.79
C ALA A 113 -19.66 10.08 -4.30
N ARG A 114 -18.52 9.43 -3.99
CA ARG A 114 -18.04 9.33 -2.60
C ARG A 114 -17.63 10.69 -2.03
N ARG A 115 -16.91 11.50 -2.80
CA ARG A 115 -16.55 12.88 -2.39
C ARG A 115 -17.79 13.74 -2.14
N ALA A 116 -18.83 13.60 -2.95
CA ALA A 116 -20.08 14.34 -2.76
C ALA A 116 -20.84 13.87 -1.51
N ALA A 117 -20.83 12.56 -1.22
CA ALA A 117 -21.47 12.01 -0.05
C ALA A 117 -20.73 12.40 1.25
N TRP A 118 -19.41 12.46 1.22
CA TRP A 118 -18.53 12.66 2.39
C TRP A 118 -17.52 13.80 2.10
N PRO A 119 -17.97 15.07 2.01
CA PRO A 119 -17.14 16.19 1.54
C PRO A 119 -15.98 16.53 2.47
N GLU A 120 -16.17 16.38 3.79
CA GLU A 120 -15.15 16.68 4.81
C GLU A 120 -14.19 15.52 5.08
N ALA A 121 -14.48 14.33 4.54
CA ALA A 121 -13.65 13.16 4.80
C ALA A 121 -12.35 13.20 4.00
N THR A 122 -11.26 12.78 4.63
CA THR A 122 -9.95 12.66 3.95
C THR A 122 -9.93 11.39 3.09
N PRO A 123 -9.86 11.50 1.75
CA PRO A 123 -9.77 10.32 0.90
C PRO A 123 -8.47 9.59 1.20
N THR A 124 -8.56 8.29 1.45
CA THR A 124 -7.42 7.48 1.88
C THR A 124 -7.28 6.23 1.03
N LEU A 125 -6.25 6.22 0.18
CA LEU A 125 -5.88 5.04 -0.60
C LEU A 125 -5.09 4.09 0.28
N VAL A 126 -5.52 2.83 0.34
CA VAL A 126 -4.83 1.74 1.02
C VAL A 126 -4.29 0.78 -0.02
N ILE A 127 -2.97 0.58 -0.01
CA ILE A 127 -2.25 -0.29 -0.94
C ILE A 127 -1.65 -1.44 -0.15
N LEU A 128 -1.74 -2.66 -0.67
CA LEU A 128 -1.11 -3.84 -0.08
C LEU A 128 0.22 -4.11 -0.78
N ASP A 129 1.28 -4.29 0.00
CA ASP A 129 2.62 -4.59 -0.51
C ASP A 129 3.09 -5.96 -0.04
N GLY A 130 3.37 -6.84 -1.00
CA GLY A 130 3.66 -8.26 -0.81
C GLY A 130 3.39 -9.06 -2.08
N THR A 131 3.60 -10.38 -2.01
CA THR A 131 3.12 -11.27 -3.07
C THR A 131 1.60 -11.30 -3.11
N TRP A 132 1.01 -11.73 -4.24
CA TRP A 132 -0.44 -11.87 -4.37
C TRP A 132 -1.05 -12.62 -3.17
N ALA A 133 -0.59 -13.83 -2.89
CA ALA A 133 -1.07 -14.63 -1.75
C ALA A 133 -0.92 -13.90 -0.40
N GLN A 134 0.17 -13.14 -0.19
CA GLN A 134 0.34 -12.35 1.03
C GLN A 134 -0.69 -11.22 1.13
N CYS A 135 -0.90 -10.47 0.05
CA CYS A 135 -1.89 -9.40 0.00
C CYS A 135 -3.31 -9.94 0.15
N ALA A 136 -3.63 -11.10 -0.44
CA ALA A 136 -4.95 -11.72 -0.32
C ALA A 136 -5.23 -12.09 1.13
N ARG A 137 -4.25 -12.72 1.77
CA ARG A 137 -4.28 -13.02 3.20
C ARG A 137 -4.39 -11.77 4.06
N MET A 138 -3.68 -10.69 3.77
CA MET A 138 -3.80 -9.41 4.49
C MET A 138 -5.20 -8.81 4.35
N SER A 139 -5.72 -8.72 3.12
CA SER A 139 -7.08 -8.22 2.84
C SER A 139 -8.16 -9.01 3.58
N ARG A 140 -7.94 -10.30 3.85
CA ARG A 140 -8.91 -11.17 4.51
C ARG A 140 -8.75 -11.22 6.04
N ARG A 141 -7.51 -11.24 6.54
CA ARG A 141 -7.22 -11.46 7.96
C ARG A 141 -7.18 -10.18 8.79
N ILE A 142 -6.94 -9.02 8.17
CA ILE A 142 -6.99 -7.74 8.88
C ILE A 142 -8.45 -7.26 8.88
N PRO A 143 -9.14 -7.18 10.04
CA PRO A 143 -10.58 -6.89 10.08
C PRO A 143 -10.95 -5.58 9.39
N ALA A 144 -10.15 -4.52 9.62
CA ALA A 144 -10.35 -3.23 8.97
C ALA A 144 -10.29 -3.34 7.44
N LEU A 145 -9.34 -4.09 6.88
CA LEU A 145 -9.26 -4.30 5.44
C LEU A 145 -10.39 -5.17 4.93
N ALA A 146 -10.76 -6.24 5.62
CA ALA A 146 -11.83 -7.15 5.20
C ALA A 146 -13.15 -6.40 5.00
N ALA A 147 -13.48 -5.49 5.92
CA ALA A 147 -14.66 -4.62 5.85
C ALA A 147 -14.49 -3.41 4.92
N MET A 148 -13.26 -3.05 4.54
CA MET A 148 -12.97 -1.87 3.71
C MET A 148 -13.53 -2.02 2.30
N PRO A 149 -14.10 -0.96 1.70
CA PRO A 149 -14.46 -0.94 0.29
C PRO A 149 -13.22 -1.16 -0.59
N ALA A 150 -13.17 -2.32 -1.25
CA ALA A 150 -12.10 -2.70 -2.15
C ALA A 150 -12.44 -2.38 -3.61
N TYR A 151 -11.44 -1.99 -4.38
CA TYR A 151 -11.58 -1.66 -5.79
C TYR A 151 -10.47 -2.26 -6.64
N ALA A 152 -10.83 -2.68 -7.84
CA ALA A 152 -9.90 -2.96 -8.92
C ALA A 152 -9.63 -1.67 -9.71
N LEU A 153 -8.44 -1.53 -10.29
CA LEU A 153 -8.18 -0.44 -11.23
C LEU A 153 -8.72 -0.80 -12.61
N PRO A 154 -9.20 0.17 -13.40
CA PRO A 154 -9.53 -0.08 -14.81
C PRO A 154 -8.30 -0.59 -15.56
N PRO A 155 -8.47 -1.41 -16.61
CA PRO A 155 -7.37 -1.81 -17.45
C PRO A 155 -6.65 -0.56 -17.97
N GLY A 156 -5.33 -0.52 -17.77
CA GLY A 156 -4.49 0.52 -18.34
C GLY A 156 -4.33 0.34 -19.85
N PRO A 157 -3.71 1.31 -20.54
CA PRO A 157 -3.22 1.07 -21.89
C PRO A 157 -2.34 -0.18 -21.90
N LEU A 158 -2.36 -0.93 -23.00
CA LEU A 158 -1.48 -2.08 -23.18
C LEU A 158 -0.03 -1.63 -22.94
N GLY A 159 0.67 -2.32 -22.03
CA GLY A 159 2.08 -2.06 -21.77
C GLY A 159 2.89 -2.25 -23.06
N HIS A 160 3.82 -1.32 -23.29
CA HIS A 160 4.77 -1.38 -24.41
C HIS A 160 5.66 -2.62 -24.35
#